data_AF-A0A4V1SE46-F1
#
_entry.id   AF-A0A4V1SE46-F1
#
_cell.length_a   1.000
_cell.length_b   1.000
_cell.length_c   1.000
_cell.angle_alpha   90.00
_cell.angle_beta   90.00
_cell.angle_gamma   90.00
#
_symmetry.space_group_name_H-M   'P 1'
#
loop_
_entity.id
_entity.type
_entity.pdbx_description
1 polymer ?
#
loop_
_entity_poly.entity_id
_entity_poly.type
_entity_poly.pdbx_seq_one_letter_code
_entity_poly.pdbx_strand_id
1 'polypeptide(L)'
;MTREELVAALREVEAMDLPKEISFELEGLIGHPLTMKFPEYALAELTNRLKGSSEDSISMYLVNAFEEWVGKDQGAAGVWLDAQIAAGKFESRALDGGNWLRKAFEGMLVSSLASTDPVAAARRLEAIPPENRAGEFFGMVKPEGYAAFADLVRAHLSREDSLKALESQTFHFRDSYDDVTTYLEAIRATPEEKARCVQTTARNHILNPILNRHPADFPKMREWVDSVIPGSADSITGQVLGDQYVVARLGFPEASRLVRQYADAGGGDAVLVPFLESKWVGAYKESARGMAAGISDSESRERILKKLR
;
A
#
# COMPACT_ATOMS: atom_id res chain seq x y z
N MET A 1 6.11 -31.37 -8.68
CA MET A 1 4.65 -31.47 -8.74
C MET A 1 4.15 -30.84 -10.03
N THR A 2 3.27 -31.52 -10.76
CA THR A 2 2.52 -30.99 -11.90
C THR A 2 1.39 -30.06 -11.43
N ARG A 3 0.73 -29.37 -12.37
CA ARG A 3 -0.41 -28.50 -12.04
C ARG A 3 -1.59 -29.28 -11.45
N GLU A 4 -1.85 -30.48 -11.95
CA GLU A 4 -2.89 -31.38 -11.44
C GLU A 4 -2.56 -31.89 -10.04
N GLU A 5 -1.30 -32.26 -9.79
CA GLU A 5 -0.83 -32.69 -8.46
C GLU A 5 -0.94 -31.57 -7.42
N LEU A 6 -0.65 -30.32 -7.80
CA LEU A 6 -0.78 -29.16 -6.91
C LEU A 6 -2.25 -28.88 -6.56
N VAL A 7 -3.17 -28.96 -7.53
CA VAL A 7 -4.62 -28.79 -7.26
C VAL A 7 -5.17 -29.93 -6.43
N ALA A 8 -4.74 -31.17 -6.70
CA ALA A 8 -5.12 -32.33 -5.89
C ALA A 8 -4.66 -32.16 -4.44
N ALA A 9 -3.41 -31.73 -4.22
CA ALA A 9 -2.89 -31.47 -2.88
C ALA A 9 -3.66 -30.34 -2.16
N LEU A 10 -4.07 -29.26 -2.85
CA LEU A 10 -4.93 -28.24 -2.24
C LEU A 10 -6.30 -28.77 -1.83
N ARG A 11 -6.87 -29.71 -2.59
CA ARG A 11 -8.14 -30.36 -2.25
C ARG A 11 -7.99 -31.32 -1.07
N GLU A 12 -6.86 -32.01 -1.00
CA GLU A 12 -6.53 -32.87 0.14
C GLU A 12 -6.42 -32.04 1.42
N VAL A 13 -5.68 -30.92 1.39
CA VAL A 13 -5.57 -30.01 2.56
C VAL A 13 -6.94 -29.48 3.00
N GLU A 14 -7.81 -29.05 2.07
CA GLU A 14 -9.17 -28.60 2.41
C GLU A 14 -10.02 -29.72 3.04
N ALA A 15 -9.80 -30.98 2.66
CA ALA A 15 -10.50 -32.13 3.21
C ALA A 15 -9.94 -32.59 4.57
N MET A 16 -8.76 -32.12 4.97
CA MET A 16 -8.19 -32.44 6.28
C MET A 16 -8.80 -31.54 7.36
N ASP A 17 -9.18 -32.12 8.49
CA ASP A 17 -9.63 -31.37 9.68
C ASP A 17 -8.42 -30.79 10.43
N LEU A 18 -7.77 -29.81 9.80
CA LEU A 18 -6.57 -29.16 10.34
C LEU A 18 -6.94 -27.85 11.05
N PRO A 19 -6.18 -27.47 12.10
CA PRO A 19 -6.20 -26.11 12.61
C PRO A 19 -5.97 -25.10 11.49
N LYS A 20 -6.67 -23.96 11.55
CA LYS A 20 -6.66 -22.93 10.50
C LYS A 20 -5.26 -22.46 10.14
N GLU A 21 -4.40 -22.31 11.15
CA GLU A 21 -3.01 -21.87 10.99
C GLU A 21 -2.19 -22.88 10.17
N ILE A 22 -2.36 -24.18 10.44
CA ILE A 22 -1.65 -25.25 9.72
C ILE A 22 -2.19 -25.39 8.30
N SER A 23 -3.51 -25.33 8.14
CA SER A 23 -4.13 -25.35 6.81
C SER A 23 -3.61 -24.20 5.95
N PHE A 24 -3.57 -22.99 6.50
CA PHE A 24 -3.07 -21.81 5.81
C PHE A 24 -1.60 -21.93 5.38
N GLU A 25 -0.73 -22.47 6.25
CA GLU A 25 0.68 -22.71 5.91
C GLU A 25 0.84 -23.73 4.76
N LEU A 26 0.11 -24.86 4.82
CA LEU A 26 0.16 -25.89 3.80
C LEU A 26 -0.42 -25.41 2.46
N GLU A 27 -1.54 -24.71 2.50
CA GLU A 27 -2.12 -24.06 1.32
C GLU A 27 -1.12 -23.06 0.72
N GLY A 28 -0.36 -22.33 1.54
CA GLY A 28 0.69 -21.42 1.06
C GLY A 28 1.80 -22.15 0.29
N LEU A 29 2.29 -23.27 0.83
CA LEU A 29 3.34 -24.08 0.22
C LEU A 29 2.93 -24.71 -1.11
N ILE A 30 1.65 -24.98 -1.31
CA ILE A 30 1.12 -25.63 -2.53
C ILE A 30 0.58 -24.58 -3.52
N GLY A 31 -0.18 -23.62 -3.01
CA GLY A 31 -0.81 -22.54 -3.77
C GLY A 31 0.21 -21.65 -4.44
N HIS A 32 1.29 -21.26 -3.75
CA HIS A 32 2.30 -20.37 -4.34
C HIS A 32 2.99 -20.96 -5.60
N PRO A 33 3.51 -22.21 -5.59
CA PRO A 33 4.00 -22.85 -6.81
C PRO A 33 2.96 -22.96 -7.94
N LEU A 34 1.69 -23.22 -7.59
CA LEU A 34 0.60 -23.32 -8.56
C LEU A 34 0.37 -21.98 -9.26
N THR A 35 0.30 -20.88 -8.52
CA THR A 35 0.05 -19.54 -9.06
C THR A 35 1.21 -19.05 -9.91
N MET A 36 2.45 -19.28 -9.48
CA MET A 36 3.64 -18.81 -10.20
C MET A 36 3.91 -19.60 -11.49
N LYS A 37 3.75 -20.94 -11.44
CA LYS A 37 4.08 -21.81 -12.58
C LYS A 37 2.93 -21.97 -13.56
N PHE A 38 1.69 -22.01 -13.07
CA PHE A 38 0.51 -22.33 -13.87
C PHE A 38 -0.64 -21.33 -13.61
N PRO A 39 -0.42 -20.02 -13.80
CA PRO A 39 -1.35 -18.99 -13.36
C PRO A 39 -2.76 -19.10 -13.99
N GLU A 40 -2.85 -19.35 -15.30
CA GLU A 40 -4.14 -19.57 -16.00
C GLU A 40 -4.90 -20.76 -15.40
N TYR A 41 -4.20 -21.87 -15.17
CA TYR A 41 -4.79 -23.09 -14.62
C TYR A 41 -5.24 -22.87 -13.17
N ALA A 42 -4.43 -22.15 -12.37
CA ALA A 42 -4.79 -21.77 -11.01
C ALA A 42 -6.07 -20.95 -10.98
N LEU A 43 -6.20 -19.94 -11.85
CA LEU A 43 -7.40 -19.11 -11.96
C LEU A 43 -8.63 -19.94 -12.35
N ALA A 44 -8.52 -20.76 -13.40
CA ALA A 44 -9.63 -21.60 -13.86
C ALA A 44 -10.17 -22.55 -12.77
N GLU A 45 -9.27 -23.20 -12.02
CA GLU A 45 -9.65 -24.18 -11.00
C GLU A 45 -10.09 -23.53 -9.68
N LEU A 46 -9.46 -22.42 -9.28
CA LEU A 46 -9.68 -21.82 -7.96
C LEU A 46 -10.78 -20.75 -7.95
N THR A 47 -11.10 -20.09 -9.08
CA THR A 47 -12.19 -19.09 -9.13
C THR A 47 -13.55 -19.68 -8.77
N ASN A 48 -13.79 -20.96 -9.08
CA ASN A 48 -15.03 -21.65 -8.68
C ASN A 48 -15.11 -21.96 -7.17
N ARG A 49 -14.00 -21.84 -6.44
CA ARG A 49 -13.91 -22.09 -5.00
C ARG A 49 -14.10 -20.82 -4.17
N LEU A 50 -14.30 -19.65 -4.80
CA LEU A 50 -14.51 -18.40 -4.07
C LEU A 50 -15.77 -18.44 -3.22
N LYS A 51 -15.59 -18.39 -1.90
CA LYS A 51 -16.70 -18.37 -0.92
C LYS A 51 -17.20 -16.95 -0.60
N GLY A 52 -16.61 -15.92 -1.22
CA GLY A 52 -17.08 -14.54 -1.17
C GLY A 52 -16.54 -13.68 -0.01
N SER A 53 -15.50 -14.13 0.71
CA SER A 53 -14.81 -13.32 1.72
C SER A 53 -13.40 -12.91 1.27
N SER A 54 -12.97 -11.71 1.66
CA SER A 54 -11.60 -11.20 1.42
C SER A 54 -10.54 -11.83 2.32
N GLU A 55 -10.95 -12.62 3.32
CA GLU A 55 -10.06 -13.31 4.27
C GLU A 55 -9.70 -14.74 3.84
N ASP A 56 -10.15 -15.16 2.66
CA ASP A 56 -9.85 -16.48 2.11
C ASP A 56 -8.45 -16.50 1.45
N SER A 57 -7.62 -17.48 1.82
CA SER A 57 -6.29 -17.72 1.25
C SER A 57 -6.35 -17.85 -0.27
N ILE A 58 -7.45 -18.42 -0.78
CA ILE A 58 -7.73 -18.56 -2.21
C ILE A 58 -7.75 -17.20 -2.91
N SER A 59 -8.34 -16.18 -2.31
CA SER A 59 -8.41 -14.83 -2.90
C SER A 59 -7.01 -14.24 -3.12
N MET A 60 -6.08 -14.47 -2.19
CA MET A 60 -4.68 -14.04 -2.33
C MET A 60 -3.94 -14.83 -3.43
N TYR A 61 -4.17 -16.13 -3.54
CA TYR A 61 -3.58 -16.93 -4.61
C TYR A 61 -4.07 -16.50 -5.98
N LEU A 62 -5.35 -16.19 -6.11
CA LEU A 62 -5.93 -15.70 -7.35
C LEU A 62 -5.33 -14.35 -7.76
N VAL A 63 -5.12 -13.42 -6.82
CA VAL A 63 -4.41 -12.16 -7.06
C VAL A 63 -3.01 -12.40 -7.62
N ASN A 64 -2.22 -13.27 -6.97
CA ASN A 64 -0.86 -13.59 -7.42
C ASN A 64 -0.84 -14.29 -8.78
N ALA A 65 -1.75 -15.24 -9.03
CA ALA A 65 -1.86 -15.92 -10.32
C ALA A 65 -2.22 -14.94 -11.44
N PHE A 66 -3.15 -14.02 -11.17
CA PHE A 66 -3.56 -13.05 -12.15
C PHE A 66 -2.44 -12.05 -12.47
N GLU A 67 -1.74 -11.53 -11.46
CA GLU A 67 -0.56 -10.68 -11.66
C GLU A 67 0.50 -11.37 -12.54
N GLU A 68 0.82 -12.63 -12.22
CA GLU A 68 1.78 -13.44 -12.98
C GLU A 68 1.29 -13.69 -14.42
N TRP A 69 -0.02 -13.91 -14.63
CA TRP A 69 -0.57 -14.07 -15.98
C TRP A 69 -0.52 -12.77 -16.77
N VAL A 70 -0.90 -11.64 -16.16
CA VAL A 70 -0.83 -10.31 -16.79
C VAL A 70 0.60 -9.98 -17.21
N GLY A 71 1.59 -10.40 -16.43
CA GLY A 71 3.01 -10.26 -16.78
C GLY A 71 3.44 -11.12 -17.98
N LYS A 72 2.80 -12.29 -18.20
CA LYS A 72 3.12 -13.24 -19.29
C LYS A 72 2.35 -12.96 -20.58
N ASP A 73 1.03 -12.79 -20.47
CA ASP A 73 0.11 -12.55 -21.57
C ASP A 73 -1.05 -11.68 -21.09
N GLN A 74 -0.81 -10.38 -21.09
CA GLN A 74 -1.78 -9.35 -20.74
C GLN A 74 -3.09 -9.45 -21.53
N GLY A 75 -3.02 -9.84 -22.81
CA GLY A 75 -4.19 -9.94 -23.69
C GLY A 75 -5.11 -11.10 -23.27
N ALA A 76 -4.54 -12.29 -23.08
CA ALA A 76 -5.28 -13.46 -22.63
C ALA A 76 -5.88 -13.27 -21.23
N ALA A 77 -5.11 -12.69 -20.30
CA ALA A 77 -5.60 -12.38 -18.95
C ALA A 77 -6.77 -11.38 -18.99
N GLY A 78 -6.70 -10.36 -19.86
CA GLY A 78 -7.78 -9.41 -20.10
C GLY A 78 -9.06 -10.06 -20.60
N VAL A 79 -8.96 -10.89 -21.64
CA VAL A 79 -10.10 -11.63 -22.20
C VAL A 79 -10.73 -12.56 -21.16
N TRP A 80 -9.91 -13.25 -20.36
CA TRP A 80 -10.39 -14.09 -19.28
C TRP A 80 -11.16 -13.29 -18.22
N LEU A 81 -10.63 -12.14 -17.79
CA LEU A 81 -11.29 -11.29 -16.79
C LEU A 81 -12.65 -10.81 -17.29
N ASP A 82 -12.71 -10.34 -18.53
CA ASP A 82 -13.95 -9.87 -19.16
C ASP A 82 -15.00 -10.99 -19.22
N ALA A 83 -14.58 -12.22 -19.53
CA ALA A 83 -15.47 -13.39 -19.52
C ALA A 83 -16.00 -13.73 -18.11
N GLN A 84 -15.17 -13.64 -17.07
CA GLN A 84 -15.60 -13.88 -15.69
C GLN A 84 -16.56 -12.79 -15.18
N ILE A 85 -16.33 -11.52 -15.55
CA ILE A 85 -17.22 -10.41 -15.25
C ILE A 85 -18.58 -10.63 -15.93
N ALA A 86 -18.59 -10.97 -17.23
CA ALA A 86 -19.82 -11.26 -17.97
C ALA A 86 -20.59 -12.46 -17.39
N ALA A 87 -19.89 -13.44 -16.81
CA ALA A 87 -20.48 -14.57 -16.10
C ALA A 87 -20.99 -14.23 -14.68
N GLY A 88 -20.84 -12.99 -14.22
CA GLY A 88 -21.29 -12.53 -12.91
C GLY A 88 -20.45 -13.05 -11.73
N LYS A 89 -19.26 -13.60 -11.98
CA LYS A 89 -18.42 -14.24 -10.95
C LYS A 89 -17.89 -13.28 -9.89
N PHE A 90 -17.79 -11.99 -10.24
CA PHE A 90 -17.31 -10.95 -9.34
C PHE A 90 -18.38 -9.94 -8.94
N GLU A 91 -19.66 -10.29 -9.06
CA GLU A 91 -20.75 -9.46 -8.53
C GLU A 91 -20.74 -9.53 -6.99
N SER A 92 -20.83 -8.36 -6.34
CA SER A 92 -20.84 -8.27 -4.87
C SER A 92 -22.25 -8.28 -4.32
N ARG A 93 -22.43 -8.91 -3.14
CA ARG A 93 -23.65 -8.76 -2.33
C ARG A 93 -23.50 -7.69 -1.25
N ALA A 94 -22.35 -7.01 -1.18
CA ALA A 94 -22.12 -5.93 -0.23
C ALA A 94 -22.97 -4.70 -0.59
N LEU A 95 -23.31 -3.90 0.42
CA LEU A 95 -24.13 -2.69 0.26
C LEU A 95 -23.48 -1.62 -0.62
N ASP A 96 -22.15 -1.63 -0.72
CA ASP A 96 -21.38 -0.74 -1.57
C ASP A 96 -21.21 -1.27 -3.01
N GLY A 97 -21.75 -2.46 -3.32
CA GLY A 97 -21.61 -3.13 -4.62
C GLY A 97 -20.17 -3.52 -4.97
N GLY A 98 -19.21 -3.33 -4.06
CA GLY A 98 -17.79 -3.51 -4.31
C GLY A 98 -17.37 -4.98 -4.19
N ASN A 99 -16.70 -5.51 -5.22
CA ASN A 99 -15.97 -6.77 -5.13
C ASN A 99 -14.46 -6.48 -5.11
N TRP A 100 -13.81 -6.74 -3.98
CA TRP A 100 -12.38 -6.47 -3.80
C TRP A 100 -11.51 -7.18 -4.85
N LEU A 101 -11.81 -8.45 -5.17
CA LEU A 101 -11.02 -9.21 -6.12
C LEU A 101 -11.15 -8.64 -7.54
N ARG A 102 -12.36 -8.20 -7.92
CA ARG A 102 -12.55 -7.45 -9.18
C ARG A 102 -11.71 -6.19 -9.21
N LYS A 103 -11.73 -5.39 -8.14
CA LYS A 103 -10.96 -4.14 -8.05
C LYS A 103 -9.46 -4.40 -8.21
N ALA A 104 -8.93 -5.44 -7.56
CA ALA A 104 -7.53 -5.85 -7.68
C ALA A 104 -7.18 -6.28 -9.11
N PHE A 105 -7.98 -7.14 -9.75
CA PHE A 105 -7.72 -7.60 -11.11
C PHE A 105 -7.80 -6.48 -12.15
N GLU A 106 -8.82 -5.63 -12.06
CA GLU A 106 -8.97 -4.47 -12.95
C GLU A 106 -7.79 -3.50 -12.78
N GLY A 107 -7.39 -3.21 -11.53
CA GLY A 107 -6.25 -2.35 -11.24
C GLY A 107 -4.92 -2.91 -11.76
N MET A 108 -4.68 -4.22 -11.65
CA MET A 108 -3.50 -4.87 -12.22
C MET A 108 -3.44 -4.76 -13.74
N LEU A 109 -4.56 -5.01 -14.44
CA LEU A 109 -4.61 -4.84 -15.88
C LEU A 109 -4.42 -3.39 -16.31
N VAL A 110 -5.05 -2.44 -15.61
CA VAL A 110 -4.88 -1.01 -15.90
C VAL A 110 -3.42 -0.58 -15.71
N SER A 111 -2.77 -0.97 -14.61
CA SER A 111 -1.34 -0.68 -14.39
C SER A 111 -0.44 -1.28 -15.46
N SER A 112 -0.69 -2.52 -15.84
CA SER A 112 0.06 -3.19 -16.90
C SER A 112 -0.16 -2.49 -18.26
N LEU A 113 -1.40 -2.11 -18.57
CA LEU A 113 -1.77 -1.45 -19.83
C LEU A 113 -1.19 -0.04 -19.90
N ALA A 114 -1.09 0.67 -18.77
CA ALA A 114 -0.49 1.99 -18.75
C ALA A 114 0.96 2.01 -19.29
N SER A 115 1.67 0.88 -19.22
CA SER A 115 3.04 0.74 -19.73
C SER A 115 3.11 0.35 -21.21
N THR A 116 2.05 -0.25 -21.78
CA THR A 116 2.07 -0.87 -23.12
C THR A 116 1.06 -0.26 -24.10
N ASP A 117 -0.15 0.06 -23.63
CA ASP A 117 -1.22 0.72 -24.37
C ASP A 117 -2.03 1.64 -23.43
N PRO A 118 -1.56 2.90 -23.24
CA PRO A 118 -2.23 3.87 -22.36
C PRO A 118 -3.68 4.17 -22.76
N VAL A 119 -4.03 4.04 -24.04
CA VAL A 119 -5.39 4.27 -24.53
C VAL A 119 -6.31 3.12 -24.13
N ALA A 120 -5.83 1.88 -24.18
CA ALA A 120 -6.55 0.74 -23.61
C ALA A 120 -6.68 0.85 -22.08
N ALA A 121 -5.63 1.31 -21.39
CA ALA A 121 -5.67 1.54 -19.95
C ALA A 121 -6.77 2.55 -19.55
N ALA A 122 -6.84 3.68 -20.26
CA ALA A 122 -7.88 4.71 -20.07
C ALA A 122 -9.29 4.15 -20.30
N ARG A 123 -9.51 3.50 -21.45
CA ARG A 123 -10.82 2.89 -21.76
C ARG A 123 -11.24 1.87 -20.70
N ARG A 124 -10.30 1.05 -20.22
CA ARG A 124 -10.58 0.05 -19.19
C ARG A 124 -10.92 0.70 -17.85
N LEU A 125 -10.16 1.70 -17.43
CA LEU A 125 -10.44 2.46 -16.21
C LEU A 125 -11.81 3.17 -16.28
N GLU A 126 -12.16 3.73 -17.44
CA GLU A 126 -13.46 4.37 -17.67
C GLU A 126 -14.64 3.39 -17.61
N ALA A 127 -14.44 2.14 -18.00
CA ALA A 127 -15.46 1.10 -17.93
C ALA A 127 -15.77 0.67 -16.48
N ILE A 128 -14.87 0.94 -15.53
CA ILE A 128 -15.13 0.69 -14.10
C ILE A 128 -16.07 1.80 -13.58
N PRO A 129 -17.14 1.47 -12.84
CA PRO A 129 -18.01 2.47 -12.23
C PRO A 129 -17.21 3.45 -11.35
N PRO A 130 -17.46 4.76 -11.37
CA PRO A 130 -16.68 5.76 -10.63
C PRO A 130 -16.46 5.43 -9.15
N GLU A 131 -17.49 4.95 -8.46
CA GLU A 131 -17.47 4.52 -7.06
C GLU A 131 -16.54 3.32 -6.78
N ASN A 132 -16.14 2.61 -7.84
CA ASN A 132 -15.26 1.45 -7.79
C ASN A 132 -13.84 1.73 -8.31
N ARG A 133 -13.55 2.94 -8.80
CA ARG A 133 -12.21 3.37 -9.25
C ARG A 133 -11.33 3.83 -8.08
N ALA A 134 -11.18 2.99 -7.06
CA ALA A 134 -10.39 3.37 -5.90
C ALA A 134 -8.89 3.36 -6.24
N GLY A 135 -8.15 4.39 -5.80
CA GLY A 135 -6.73 4.56 -6.10
C GLY A 135 -5.80 3.48 -5.52
N GLU A 136 -6.28 2.63 -4.62
CA GLU A 136 -5.44 1.72 -3.82
C GLU A 136 -5.28 0.32 -4.42
N PHE A 137 -5.94 0.01 -5.55
CA PHE A 137 -5.96 -1.35 -6.12
C PHE A 137 -5.13 -1.55 -7.39
N PHE A 138 -4.33 -0.54 -7.76
CA PHE A 138 -3.44 -0.64 -8.91
C PHE A 138 -2.27 -1.61 -8.63
N GLY A 139 -1.93 -2.44 -9.62
CA GLY A 139 -0.75 -3.28 -9.57
C GLY A 139 0.55 -2.47 -9.73
N MET A 140 1.68 -3.15 -9.64
CA MET A 140 3.00 -2.53 -9.86
C MET A 140 3.11 -2.03 -11.30
N VAL A 141 3.42 -0.74 -11.46
CA VAL A 141 3.73 -0.15 -12.77
C VAL A 141 5.23 -0.33 -13.04
N LYS A 142 5.59 -0.66 -14.28
CA LYS A 142 6.99 -0.76 -14.69
C LYS A 142 7.57 0.64 -14.95
N PRO A 143 8.90 0.84 -14.83
CA PRO A 143 9.52 2.16 -15.00
C PRO A 143 9.14 2.88 -16.30
N GLU A 144 8.99 2.14 -17.40
CA GLU A 144 8.62 2.70 -18.71
C GLU A 144 7.19 3.30 -18.72
N GLY A 145 6.33 2.84 -17.81
CA GLY A 145 4.93 3.26 -17.70
C GLY A 145 4.65 4.33 -16.66
N TYR A 146 5.63 4.76 -15.83
CA TYR A 146 5.37 5.68 -14.72
C TYR A 146 4.70 6.99 -15.16
N ALA A 147 5.23 7.66 -16.17
CA ALA A 147 4.66 8.91 -16.65
C ALA A 147 3.23 8.72 -17.20
N ALA A 148 3.02 7.67 -18.00
CA ALA A 148 1.71 7.37 -18.58
C ALA A 148 0.67 6.99 -17.52
N PHE A 149 1.07 6.23 -16.51
CA PHE A 149 0.21 5.91 -15.37
C PHE A 149 -0.16 7.15 -14.57
N ALA A 150 0.80 8.05 -14.32
CA ALA A 150 0.53 9.28 -13.60
C ALA A 150 -0.46 10.19 -14.34
N ASP A 151 -0.28 10.35 -15.65
CA ASP A 151 -1.20 11.12 -16.49
C ASP A 151 -2.60 10.47 -16.52
N LEU A 152 -2.67 9.13 -16.59
CA LEU A 152 -3.92 8.37 -16.53
C LEU A 152 -4.67 8.61 -15.21
N VAL A 153 -4.04 8.42 -14.05
CA VAL A 153 -4.74 8.54 -12.76
C VAL A 153 -5.15 9.98 -12.47
N ARG A 154 -4.36 10.98 -12.92
CA ARG A 154 -4.72 12.40 -12.79
C ARG A 154 -5.93 12.78 -13.66
N ALA A 155 -6.07 12.17 -14.84
CA ALA A 155 -7.14 12.49 -15.78
C ALA A 155 -8.47 11.81 -15.43
N HIS A 156 -8.44 10.59 -14.86
CA HIS A 156 -9.64 9.76 -14.74
C HIS A 156 -10.11 9.49 -13.29
N LEU A 157 -9.32 9.88 -12.28
CA LEU A 157 -9.67 9.72 -10.87
C LEU A 157 -9.94 11.05 -10.17
N SER A 158 -10.56 10.99 -9.00
CA SER A 158 -10.64 12.14 -8.10
C SER A 158 -9.23 12.55 -7.65
N ARG A 159 -9.05 13.81 -7.19
CA ARG A 159 -7.75 14.27 -6.67
C ARG A 159 -7.21 13.36 -5.57
N GLU A 160 -8.06 12.93 -4.63
CA GLU A 160 -7.63 12.06 -3.52
C GLU A 160 -7.28 10.66 -4.02
N ASP A 161 -8.06 10.08 -4.94
CA ASP A 161 -7.76 8.75 -5.49
C ASP A 161 -6.52 8.76 -6.38
N SER A 162 -6.27 9.84 -7.12
CA SER A 162 -5.04 10.04 -7.88
C SER A 162 -3.82 10.09 -6.97
N LEU A 163 -3.89 10.87 -5.87
CA LEU A 163 -2.83 10.92 -4.86
C LEU A 163 -2.56 9.54 -4.26
N LYS A 164 -3.61 8.80 -3.89
CA LYS A 164 -3.50 7.44 -3.34
C LYS A 164 -2.90 6.45 -4.34
N ALA A 165 -3.27 6.55 -5.62
CA ALA A 165 -2.72 5.71 -6.68
C ALA A 165 -1.23 5.94 -6.92
N LEU A 166 -0.79 7.20 -6.85
CA LEU A 166 0.63 7.53 -6.98
C LEU A 166 1.42 7.15 -5.73
N GLU A 167 0.85 7.37 -4.55
CA GLU A 167 1.42 6.99 -3.26
C GLU A 167 1.57 5.46 -3.16
N SER A 168 0.59 4.68 -3.60
CA SER A 168 0.61 3.22 -3.49
C SER A 168 1.72 2.57 -4.29
N GLN A 169 2.16 3.19 -5.39
CA GLN A 169 3.32 2.68 -6.14
C GLN A 169 4.58 2.64 -5.28
N THR A 170 4.69 3.51 -4.26
CA THR A 170 5.85 3.52 -3.36
C THR A 170 6.02 2.24 -2.53
N PHE A 171 4.95 1.44 -2.37
CA PHE A 171 5.03 0.15 -1.67
C PHE A 171 5.86 -0.90 -2.42
N HIS A 172 6.12 -0.71 -3.72
CA HIS A 172 6.90 -1.64 -4.53
C HIS A 172 8.41 -1.40 -4.46
N PHE A 173 8.86 -0.22 -4.01
CA PHE A 173 10.28 0.13 -3.87
C PHE A 173 10.81 -0.31 -2.49
N ARG A 174 10.86 -1.62 -2.27
CA ARG A 174 11.31 -2.16 -0.97
C ARG A 174 12.77 -1.76 -0.71
N ASP A 175 12.94 -0.93 0.32
CA ASP A 175 14.23 -0.52 0.89
C ASP A 175 15.12 0.37 -0.01
N SER A 176 14.55 0.99 -1.04
CA SER A 176 15.29 1.85 -1.97
C SER A 176 14.72 3.27 -2.05
N TYR A 177 15.44 4.21 -1.42
CA TYR A 177 15.15 5.64 -1.55
C TYR A 177 15.41 6.17 -2.96
N ASP A 178 16.42 5.63 -3.65
CA ASP A 178 16.80 6.06 -5.00
C ASP A 178 15.75 5.69 -6.05
N ASP A 179 15.12 4.52 -5.91
CA ASP A 179 14.05 4.10 -6.80
C ASP A 179 12.81 5.00 -6.63
N VAL A 180 12.50 5.40 -5.39
CA VAL A 180 11.41 6.35 -5.11
C VAL A 180 11.74 7.72 -5.70
N THR A 181 12.96 8.21 -5.56
CA THR A 181 13.39 9.48 -6.18
C THR A 181 13.22 9.42 -7.70
N THR A 182 13.70 8.35 -8.33
CA THR A 182 13.58 8.12 -9.77
C THR A 182 12.12 8.09 -10.22
N TYR A 183 11.26 7.40 -9.45
CA TYR A 183 9.82 7.37 -9.69
C TYR A 183 9.18 8.77 -9.62
N LEU A 184 9.49 9.54 -8.57
CA LEU A 184 8.95 10.90 -8.39
C LEU A 184 9.36 11.85 -9.51
N GLU A 185 10.58 11.71 -10.02
CA GLU A 185 11.06 12.46 -11.18
C GLU A 185 10.34 12.02 -12.46
N ALA A 186 10.20 10.72 -12.70
CA ALA A 186 9.54 10.16 -13.88
C ALA A 186 8.07 10.59 -14.00
N ILE A 187 7.33 10.61 -12.89
CA ILE A 187 5.93 11.05 -12.88
C ILE A 187 5.79 12.59 -12.88
N ARG A 188 6.91 13.32 -12.80
CA ARG A 188 6.95 14.78 -12.59
C ARG A 188 6.08 15.19 -11.41
N ALA A 189 6.33 14.57 -10.26
CA ALA A 189 5.47 14.68 -9.09
C ALA A 189 5.26 16.14 -8.67
N THR A 190 4.00 16.51 -8.46
CA THR A 190 3.64 17.81 -7.88
C THR A 190 4.10 17.91 -6.43
N PRO A 191 4.18 19.12 -5.82
CA PRO A 191 4.57 19.25 -4.41
C PRO A 191 3.72 18.41 -3.45
N GLU A 192 2.42 18.29 -3.73
CA GLU A 192 1.49 17.49 -2.91
C GLU A 192 1.73 15.98 -3.08
N GLU A 193 1.90 15.51 -4.32
CA GLU A 193 2.23 14.11 -4.62
C GLU A 193 3.57 13.71 -3.99
N LYS A 194 4.59 14.58 -4.10
CA LYS A 194 5.89 14.39 -3.44
C LYS A 194 5.72 14.26 -1.93
N ALA A 195 5.00 15.18 -1.28
CA ALA A 195 4.79 15.14 0.16
C ALA A 195 4.16 13.83 0.63
N ARG A 196 3.10 13.35 -0.06
CA ARG A 196 2.44 12.08 0.26
C ARG A 196 3.37 10.88 0.07
N CYS A 197 4.02 10.78 -1.09
CA CYS A 197 4.91 9.66 -1.41
C CYS A 197 6.13 9.62 -0.47
N VAL A 198 6.72 10.77 -0.16
CA VAL A 198 7.88 10.88 0.73
C VAL A 198 7.50 10.50 2.16
N GLN A 199 6.37 10.98 2.67
CA GLN A 199 5.89 10.60 4.00
C GLN A 199 5.68 9.09 4.11
N THR A 200 5.01 8.48 3.14
CA THR A 200 4.74 7.03 3.16
C THR A 200 6.00 6.19 3.00
N THR A 201 6.91 6.60 2.12
CA THR A 201 8.22 5.95 1.96
C THR A 201 9.05 6.05 3.25
N ALA A 202 9.14 7.24 3.84
CA ALA A 202 9.85 7.46 5.10
C ALA A 202 9.30 6.58 6.22
N ARG A 203 7.96 6.51 6.35
CA ARG A 203 7.28 5.60 7.29
C ARG A 203 7.68 4.15 7.05
N ASN A 204 7.57 3.66 5.81
CA ASN A 204 7.82 2.25 5.49
C ASN A 204 9.29 1.86 5.74
N HIS A 205 10.24 2.74 5.40
CA HIS A 205 11.67 2.52 5.65
C HIS A 205 12.06 2.52 7.14
N ILE A 206 11.24 3.11 8.02
CA ILE A 206 11.42 3.00 9.47
C ILE A 206 10.69 1.77 10.01
N LEU A 207 9.45 1.54 9.55
CA LEU A 207 8.60 0.46 10.03
C LEU A 207 9.14 -0.93 9.65
N ASN A 208 9.61 -1.11 8.41
CA ASN A 208 10.06 -2.41 7.91
C ASN A 208 11.28 -2.95 8.69
N PRO A 209 12.35 -2.17 8.96
CA PRO A 209 13.42 -2.61 9.85
C PRO A 209 12.91 -2.99 11.24
N ILE A 210 12.05 -2.19 11.85
CA ILE A 210 11.49 -2.47 13.20
C ILE A 210 10.73 -3.80 13.20
N LEU A 211 9.90 -4.05 12.19
CA LEU A 211 9.17 -5.31 12.02
C LEU A 211 10.11 -6.52 11.89
N ASN A 212 11.23 -6.33 11.20
CA ASN A 212 12.26 -7.34 11.00
C ASN A 212 13.32 -7.38 12.10
N ARG A 213 13.10 -6.67 13.22
CA ARG A 213 14.03 -6.59 14.37
C ARG A 213 15.42 -6.05 14.00
N HIS A 214 15.46 -5.18 13.01
CA HIS A 214 16.62 -4.39 12.62
C HIS A 214 16.49 -2.94 13.12
N PRO A 215 17.62 -2.27 13.41
CA PRO A 215 17.59 -0.86 13.79
C PRO A 215 17.05 0.00 12.63
N ALA A 216 16.21 0.96 12.94
CA ALA A 216 15.72 1.95 11.98
C ALA A 216 16.76 3.06 11.76
N ASP A 217 16.97 3.45 10.50
CA ASP A 217 17.96 4.47 10.12
C ASP A 217 17.30 5.83 9.89
N PHE A 218 17.02 6.53 10.99
CA PHE A 218 16.45 7.88 10.96
C PHE A 218 17.39 8.92 10.30
N PRO A 219 18.72 8.93 10.53
CA PRO A 219 19.61 9.84 9.83
C PRO A 219 19.52 9.73 8.31
N LYS A 220 19.58 8.50 7.76
CA LYS A 220 19.45 8.28 6.32
C LYS A 220 18.08 8.70 5.78
N MET A 221 17.02 8.38 6.52
CA MET A 221 15.66 8.82 6.19
C MET A 221 15.57 10.34 6.11
N ARG A 222 16.12 11.05 7.09
CA ARG A 222 16.11 12.52 7.14
C ARG A 222 16.92 13.16 6.02
N GLU A 223 18.11 12.64 5.73
CA GLU A 223 18.95 13.09 4.61
C GLU A 223 18.20 12.95 3.28
N TRP A 224 17.59 11.79 3.04
CA TRP A 224 16.80 11.57 1.83
C TRP A 224 15.59 12.51 1.75
N VAL A 225 14.83 12.66 2.84
CA VAL A 225 13.68 13.57 2.89
C VAL A 225 14.09 15.00 2.51
N ASP A 226 15.17 15.53 3.09
CA ASP A 226 15.65 16.88 2.77
C ASP A 226 16.19 17.00 1.35
N SER A 227 16.72 15.92 0.76
CA SER A 227 17.13 15.93 -0.64
C SER A 227 15.94 16.04 -1.61
N VAL A 228 14.78 15.45 -1.28
CA VAL A 228 13.59 15.45 -2.13
C VAL A 228 12.67 16.64 -1.85
N ILE A 229 12.52 17.03 -0.58
CA ILE A 229 11.69 18.14 -0.11
C ILE A 229 12.49 18.96 0.93
N PRO A 230 13.36 19.88 0.47
CA PRO A 230 14.25 20.63 1.36
C PRO A 230 13.54 21.30 2.53
N GLY A 231 14.07 21.09 3.74
CA GLY A 231 13.55 21.67 4.98
C GLY A 231 12.36 20.91 5.58
N SER A 232 12.06 19.71 5.08
CA SER A 232 10.92 18.90 5.55
C SER A 232 11.33 17.73 6.45
N ALA A 233 12.63 17.46 6.63
CA ALA A 233 13.11 16.33 7.42
C ALA A 233 12.54 16.32 8.85
N ASP A 234 12.49 17.47 9.54
CA ASP A 234 11.96 17.55 10.90
C ASP A 234 10.47 17.27 10.98
N SER A 235 9.70 17.87 10.07
CA SER A 235 8.25 17.67 10.02
C SER A 235 7.89 16.22 9.74
N ILE A 236 8.53 15.62 8.74
CA ILE A 236 8.30 14.21 8.39
C ILE A 236 8.81 13.28 9.50
N THR A 237 9.92 13.61 10.17
CA THR A 237 10.37 12.85 11.35
C THR A 237 9.29 12.82 12.44
N GLY A 238 8.70 13.97 12.75
CA GLY A 238 7.59 14.08 13.71
C GLY A 238 6.37 13.26 13.28
N GLN A 239 5.97 13.34 12.00
CA GLN A 239 4.86 12.56 11.44
C GLN A 239 5.10 11.05 11.52
N VAL A 240 6.28 10.58 11.11
CA VAL A 240 6.65 9.16 11.14
C VAL A 240 6.66 8.63 12.57
N LEU A 241 7.24 9.36 13.51
CA LEU A 241 7.23 8.96 14.92
C LEU A 241 5.84 9.00 15.55
N GLY A 242 4.91 9.79 14.99
CA GLY A 242 3.52 9.86 15.42
C GLY A 242 2.61 8.85 14.72
N ASP A 243 3.08 8.18 13.68
CA ASP A 243 2.32 7.21 12.89
C ASP A 243 1.86 6.02 13.76
N GLN A 244 0.62 5.56 13.55
CA GLN A 244 0.03 4.51 14.37
C GLN A 244 0.84 3.20 14.34
N TYR A 245 1.38 2.82 13.18
CA TYR A 245 2.09 1.56 13.01
C TYR A 245 3.47 1.64 13.65
N VAL A 246 4.14 2.79 13.48
CA VAL A 246 5.44 3.04 14.12
C VAL A 246 5.28 3.07 15.63
N VAL A 247 4.33 3.83 16.17
CA VAL A 247 4.06 3.89 17.62
C VAL A 247 3.65 2.53 18.18
N ALA A 248 2.83 1.76 17.47
CA ALA A 248 2.42 0.43 17.91
C ALA A 248 3.59 -0.56 18.00
N ARG A 249 4.62 -0.41 17.16
CA ARG A 249 5.78 -1.31 17.12
C ARG A 249 6.94 -0.83 17.99
N LEU A 250 7.23 0.45 17.98
CA LEU A 250 8.30 1.06 18.76
C LEU A 250 7.89 1.29 20.23
N GLY A 251 6.60 1.51 20.47
CA GLY A 251 6.06 1.93 21.75
C GLY A 251 6.09 3.45 21.91
N PHE A 252 5.04 3.99 22.54
CA PHE A 252 4.93 5.43 22.79
C PHE A 252 6.11 6.02 23.58
N PRO A 253 6.63 5.40 24.66
CA PRO A 253 7.75 5.97 25.42
C PRO A 253 9.01 6.20 24.56
N GLU A 254 9.30 5.25 23.68
CA GLU A 254 10.48 5.30 22.80
C GLU A 254 10.26 6.28 21.65
N ALA A 255 9.07 6.30 21.04
CA ALA A 255 8.71 7.32 20.05
C ALA A 255 8.83 8.74 20.64
N SER A 256 8.29 8.98 21.83
CA SER A 256 8.41 10.26 22.54
C SER A 256 9.84 10.62 22.91
N ARG A 257 10.68 9.63 23.26
CA ARG A 257 12.11 9.85 23.52
C ARG A 257 12.83 10.33 22.26
N LEU A 258 12.61 9.68 21.12
CA LEU A 258 13.19 10.08 19.84
C LEU A 258 12.70 11.46 19.39
N VAL A 259 11.41 11.76 19.54
CA VAL A 259 10.86 13.09 19.21
C VAL A 259 11.56 14.19 20.00
N ARG A 260 11.75 14.02 21.33
CA ARG A 260 12.50 14.97 22.14
C ARG A 260 13.94 15.10 21.68
N GLN A 261 14.61 13.98 21.42
CA GLN A 261 15.98 13.97 20.94
C GLN A 261 16.14 14.79 19.64
N TYR A 262 15.24 14.63 18.67
CA TYR A 262 15.29 15.42 17.43
C TYR A 262 14.85 16.87 17.61
N ALA A 263 13.89 17.15 18.49
CA ALA A 263 13.50 18.50 18.83
C ALA A 263 14.67 19.28 19.48
N ASP A 264 15.34 18.67 20.45
CA ASP A 264 16.48 19.25 21.18
C ASP A 264 17.72 19.42 20.28
N ALA A 265 17.86 18.57 19.26
CA ALA A 265 18.94 18.65 18.26
C ALA A 265 18.76 19.76 17.22
N GLY A 266 17.75 20.63 17.38
CA GLY A 266 17.51 21.80 16.53
C GLY A 266 16.20 21.77 15.75
N GLY A 267 15.48 20.64 15.74
CA GLY A 267 14.20 20.54 15.02
C GLY A 267 13.01 21.20 15.75
N GLY A 268 13.11 21.41 17.06
CA GLY A 268 12.13 22.10 17.90
C GLY A 268 10.66 21.78 17.58
N ASP A 269 9.88 22.83 17.34
CA ASP A 269 8.45 22.75 17.04
C ASP A 269 8.16 22.01 15.73
N ALA A 270 9.09 22.02 14.76
CA ALA A 270 8.92 21.33 13.49
C ALA A 270 8.86 19.81 13.66
N VAL A 271 9.45 19.25 14.73
CA VAL A 271 9.31 17.83 15.08
C VAL A 271 8.15 17.60 16.05
N LEU A 272 8.02 18.46 17.07
CA LEU A 272 7.03 18.29 18.15
C LEU A 272 5.59 18.42 17.66
N VAL A 273 5.30 19.43 16.84
CA VAL A 273 3.93 19.72 16.40
C VAL A 273 3.38 18.56 15.57
N PRO A 274 4.04 18.07 14.50
CA PRO A 274 3.47 17.00 13.68
C PRO A 274 3.34 15.67 14.43
N PHE A 275 4.23 15.37 15.38
CA PHE A 275 4.09 14.22 16.28
C PHE A 275 2.80 14.32 17.11
N LEU A 276 2.56 15.48 17.74
CA LEU A 276 1.40 15.71 18.60
C LEU A 276 0.09 15.90 17.81
N GLU A 277 0.17 16.22 16.52
CA GLU A 277 -0.97 16.22 15.61
C GLU A 277 -1.47 14.81 15.27
N SER A 278 -0.70 13.76 15.55
CA SER A 278 -1.21 12.40 15.36
C SER A 278 -2.42 12.11 16.25
N LYS A 279 -3.47 11.56 15.65
CA LYS A 279 -4.65 11.07 16.40
C LYS A 279 -4.26 9.97 17.39
N TRP A 280 -3.27 9.15 17.04
CA TRP A 280 -2.83 8.02 17.85
C TRP A 280 -2.05 8.47 19.09
N VAL A 281 -1.21 9.49 18.95
CA VAL A 281 -0.54 10.15 20.09
C VAL A 281 -1.54 10.75 21.06
N GLY A 282 -2.69 11.23 20.56
CA GLY A 282 -3.80 11.71 21.39
C GLY A 282 -4.37 10.69 22.38
N ALA A 283 -4.15 9.38 22.17
CA ALA A 283 -4.54 8.35 23.14
C ALA A 283 -3.71 8.42 24.44
N TYR A 284 -2.51 9.01 24.40
CA TYR A 284 -1.59 9.16 25.53
C TYR A 284 -1.68 10.55 26.16
N LYS A 285 -2.91 10.99 26.49
CA LYS A 285 -3.25 12.38 26.82
C LYS A 285 -2.28 13.08 27.79
N GLU A 286 -1.98 12.48 28.94
CA GLU A 286 -1.15 13.12 29.97
C GLU A 286 0.29 13.34 29.47
N SER A 287 0.88 12.32 28.85
CA SER A 287 2.24 12.41 28.31
C SER A 287 2.32 13.35 27.12
N ALA A 288 1.33 13.31 26.21
CA ALA A 288 1.24 14.22 25.08
C ALA A 288 1.09 15.69 25.52
N ARG A 289 0.31 15.97 26.59
CA ARG A 289 0.21 17.31 27.18
C ARG A 289 1.53 17.77 27.77
N GLY A 290 2.25 16.89 28.46
CA GLY A 290 3.60 17.18 28.97
C GLY A 290 4.57 17.55 27.85
N MET A 291 4.51 16.86 26.71
CA MET A 291 5.33 17.19 25.54
C MET A 291 4.91 18.50 24.87
N ALA A 292 3.62 18.83 24.84
CA ALA A 292 3.12 20.08 24.27
C ALA A 292 3.66 21.33 25.01
N ALA A 293 4.09 21.19 26.27
CA ALA A 293 4.74 22.27 27.01
C ALA A 293 6.09 22.69 26.39
N GLY A 294 6.73 21.79 25.64
CA GLY A 294 7.98 22.06 24.90
C GLY A 294 7.78 22.81 23.58
N ILE A 295 6.54 23.03 23.13
CA ILE A 295 6.25 23.83 21.93
C ILE A 295 6.49 25.31 22.26
N SER A 296 7.35 25.95 21.47
CA SER A 296 7.74 27.35 21.62
C SER A 296 6.67 28.30 21.07
N ASP A 297 6.09 27.97 19.92
CA ASP A 297 4.99 28.72 19.31
C ASP A 297 3.70 28.60 20.13
N SER A 298 3.25 29.72 20.69
CA SER A 298 2.10 29.75 21.60
C SER A 298 0.79 29.34 20.92
N GLU A 299 0.61 29.69 19.64
CA GLU A 299 -0.62 29.37 18.90
C GLU A 299 -0.69 27.88 18.60
N SER A 300 0.40 27.29 18.11
CA SER A 300 0.52 25.84 17.89
C SER A 300 0.33 25.08 19.21
N ARG A 301 0.96 25.54 20.29
CA ARG A 301 0.79 24.93 21.62
C ARG A 301 -0.68 24.94 22.07
N GLU A 302 -1.37 26.07 21.96
CA GLU A 302 -2.77 26.16 22.36
C GLU A 302 -3.67 25.26 21.51
N ARG A 303 -3.45 25.24 20.19
CA ARG A 303 -4.17 24.36 19.25
C ARG A 303 -4.00 22.88 19.60
N ILE A 304 -2.77 22.45 19.89
CA ILE A 304 -2.48 21.07 20.31
C ILE A 304 -3.13 20.76 21.66
N LEU A 305 -2.98 21.64 22.66
CA LEU A 305 -3.58 21.44 23.97
C LEU A 305 -5.11 21.34 23.89
N LYS A 306 -5.75 22.13 23.03
CA LYS A 306 -7.21 22.05 22.80
C LYS A 306 -7.62 20.69 22.23
N LYS A 307 -6.84 20.14 21.29
CA LYS A 307 -7.06 18.80 20.72
C LYS A 307 -6.86 17.68 21.76
N LEU A 308 -5.96 17.88 22.71
CA LEU A 308 -5.65 16.93 23.77
C LEU A 308 -6.58 17.04 24.99
N ARG A 309 -7.63 17.88 24.96
CA ARG A 309 -8.60 17.99 26.05
C ARG A 309 -9.40 16.70 26.25
#